data_AF-A0A524J0E6-F1
#
_entry.id   AF-A0A524J0E6-F1
#
_cell.length_a   1.000
_cell.length_b   1.000
_cell.length_c   1.000
_cell.angle_alpha   90.00
_cell.angle_beta   90.00
_cell.angle_gamma   90.00
#
_symmetry.space_group_name_H-M   'P 1'
#
loop_
_entity.id
_entity.type
_entity.pdbx_description
1 polymer ?
#
loop_
_entity_poly.entity_id
_entity_poly.type
_entity_poly.pdbx_seq_one_letter_code
_entity_poly.pdbx_strand_id
1 'polypeptide(L)'
;MTSAPGSTASRNCVSCGRAISWDANVCPYCGHDFRVAMAGPAAMQKKETSMPLIAGILLILCSLGYLAMGAWMAVAGASFMGIIDEAGGAMAACGGLVAVLGILVLLGGVFSIQKKHFGLALVASIIALPTVLGIVALILIIVSKDEFT
;
A
#
# COMPACT_ATOMS: atom_id res chain seq x y z
N MET A 1 -9.85 -32.74 44.87
CA MET A 1 -9.92 -31.52 44.05
C MET A 1 -10.50 -31.96 42.71
N THR A 2 -11.84 -32.04 42.67
CA THR A 2 -12.72 -31.19 41.84
C THR A 2 -12.71 -31.56 40.36
N SER A 3 -13.72 -32.36 39.98
CA SER A 3 -14.16 -32.62 38.62
C SER A 3 -14.86 -31.37 38.02
N ALA A 4 -14.68 -31.10 36.73
CA ALA A 4 -15.71 -30.44 35.92
C ALA A 4 -15.70 -31.01 34.48
N PRO A 5 -16.88 -31.31 33.89
CA PRO A 5 -17.04 -32.07 32.66
C PRO A 5 -17.32 -31.15 31.47
N GLY A 6 -16.49 -31.20 30.44
CA GLY A 6 -16.73 -30.52 29.17
C GLY A 6 -16.29 -31.46 28.05
N SER A 7 -17.19 -31.74 27.11
CA SER A 7 -17.07 -32.70 26.00
C SER A 7 -15.64 -33.11 25.67
N THR A 8 -15.31 -34.36 25.98
CA THR A 8 -14.01 -35.02 25.78
C THR A 8 -13.70 -35.22 24.30
N ALA A 9 -13.69 -34.14 23.53
CA ALA A 9 -12.97 -34.14 22.28
C ALA A 9 -11.52 -34.46 22.68
N SER A 10 -11.02 -35.59 22.20
CA SER A 10 -9.59 -35.90 22.20
C SER A 10 -9.06 -35.62 20.79
N ARG A 11 -7.81 -35.17 20.70
CA ARG A 11 -7.11 -35.04 19.42
C ARG A 11 -5.83 -35.84 19.49
N ASN A 12 -5.30 -36.23 18.34
CA ASN A 12 -4.01 -36.91 18.30
C ASN A 12 -2.89 -35.87 18.17
N CYS A 13 -1.81 -36.05 18.91
CA CYS A 13 -0.61 -35.24 18.78
C CYS A 13 0.00 -35.45 17.38
N VAL A 14 0.29 -34.36 16.66
CA VAL A 14 0.87 -34.42 15.29
C VAL A 14 2.32 -34.96 15.27
N SER A 15 3.01 -34.90 16.41
CA SER A 15 4.42 -35.33 16.50
C SER A 15 4.56 -36.79 16.92
N CYS A 16 3.73 -37.27 17.84
CA CYS A 16 3.85 -38.63 18.40
C CYS A 16 2.61 -39.53 18.20
N GLY A 17 1.53 -39.00 17.64
CA GLY A 17 0.30 -39.74 17.32
C GLY A 17 -0.60 -40.09 18.50
N ARG A 18 -0.19 -39.82 19.74
CA ARG A 18 -0.96 -40.18 20.94
C ARG A 18 -2.16 -39.27 21.17
N ALA A 19 -3.24 -39.82 21.73
CA ALA A 19 -4.41 -39.07 22.13
C ALA A 19 -4.08 -38.12 23.29
N ILE A 20 -4.42 -36.84 23.12
CA ILE A 20 -4.27 -35.75 24.08
C ILE A 20 -5.59 -34.99 24.21
N SER A 21 -5.76 -34.26 25.31
CA SER A 21 -6.91 -33.38 25.46
C SER A 21 -6.84 -32.21 24.48
N TRP A 22 -7.99 -31.71 24.03
CA TRP A 22 -8.05 -30.62 23.05
C TRP A 22 -7.47 -29.29 23.55
N ASP A 23 -7.50 -29.09 24.86
CA ASP A 23 -6.97 -27.94 25.60
C ASP A 23 -5.49 -28.10 25.98
N ALA A 24 -4.85 -29.23 25.70
CA ALA A 24 -3.43 -29.43 26.00
C ALA A 24 -2.55 -28.51 25.13
N ASN A 25 -1.91 -27.53 25.78
CA ASN A 25 -0.92 -26.64 25.18
C ASN A 25 0.42 -27.31 24.91
N VAL A 26 0.78 -28.37 25.64
CA VAL A 26 2.02 -29.13 25.45
C VAL A 26 1.68 -30.61 25.52
N CYS A 27 2.23 -31.42 24.61
CA CYS A 27 2.03 -32.87 24.64
C CYS A 27 2.77 -33.48 25.85
N PRO A 28 2.09 -34.19 26.77
CA PRO A 28 2.73 -34.79 27.95
C PRO A 28 3.64 -35.97 27.62
N TYR A 29 3.55 -36.53 26.41
CA TYR A 29 4.32 -37.71 26.02
C TYR A 29 5.61 -37.40 25.25
N CYS A 30 5.59 -36.38 24.38
CA CYS A 30 6.76 -36.01 23.57
C CYS A 30 7.27 -34.58 23.80
N GLY A 31 6.59 -33.78 24.64
CA GLY A 31 7.00 -32.41 24.93
C GLY A 31 6.74 -31.41 23.80
N HIS A 32 6.02 -31.80 22.75
CA HIS A 32 5.71 -30.89 21.63
C HIS A 32 4.78 -29.76 22.09
N ASP A 33 5.23 -28.51 21.93
CA ASP A 33 4.54 -27.30 22.37
C ASP A 33 3.61 -26.74 21.26
N PHE A 34 2.33 -26.62 21.58
CA PHE A 34 1.26 -26.12 20.70
C PHE A 34 0.91 -24.64 20.96
N ARG A 35 1.61 -23.95 21.86
CA ARG A 35 1.38 -22.53 22.20
C ARG A 35 1.69 -21.57 21.06
N VAL A 36 2.28 -22.06 19.97
CA VAL A 36 2.67 -21.27 18.80
C VAL A 36 1.48 -20.91 17.90
N ALA A 37 0.32 -21.56 18.04
CA ALA A 37 -0.87 -21.25 17.24
C ALA A 37 -1.74 -20.09 17.80
N MET A 38 -1.28 -19.38 18.83
CA MET A 38 -1.99 -18.21 19.39
C MET A 38 -1.12 -16.94 19.45
N ALA A 39 -0.06 -16.88 18.65
CA ALA A 39 0.68 -15.64 18.40
C ALA A 39 -0.07 -14.76 17.39
N GLY A 40 -1.18 -14.15 17.84
CA GLY A 40 -1.78 -12.91 17.31
C GLY A 40 -2.29 -12.85 15.86
N PRO A 41 -3.36 -12.09 15.56
CA PRO A 41 -3.76 -11.75 14.20
C PRO A 41 -2.81 -10.72 13.54
N ALA A 42 -1.50 -10.86 13.73
CA ALA A 42 -0.47 -9.98 13.15
C ALA A 42 0.39 -10.66 12.08
N ALA A 43 0.14 -11.94 11.78
CA ALA A 43 0.60 -12.55 10.54
C ALA A 43 -0.47 -12.33 9.47
N MET A 44 -0.67 -11.06 9.08
CA MET A 44 -1.31 -10.79 7.79
C MET A 44 -0.46 -11.49 6.75
N GLN A 45 -1.05 -12.53 6.18
CA GLN A 45 -0.38 -13.51 5.36
C GLN A 45 0.42 -12.84 4.25
N LYS A 46 1.66 -13.29 4.12
CA LYS A 46 2.50 -13.19 2.92
C LYS A 46 1.69 -13.62 1.69
N LYS A 47 0.94 -12.69 1.10
CA LYS A 47 0.42 -12.83 -0.27
C LYS A 47 1.47 -12.20 -1.15
N GLU A 48 2.17 -13.05 -1.90
CA GLU A 48 3.22 -12.65 -2.81
C GLU A 48 2.74 -11.51 -3.73
N THR A 49 3.46 -10.38 -3.64
CA THR A 49 3.83 -9.51 -4.75
C THR A 49 2.71 -8.83 -5.55
N SER A 50 1.80 -8.10 -4.89
CA SER A 50 0.92 -7.16 -5.61
C SER A 50 0.75 -5.79 -4.94
N MET A 51 1.18 -5.62 -3.68
CA MET A 51 1.00 -4.36 -2.95
C MET A 51 1.70 -3.16 -3.60
N PRO A 52 3.00 -3.22 -3.94
CA PRO A 52 3.67 -2.09 -4.59
C PRO A 52 3.20 -1.87 -6.04
N LEU A 53 2.70 -2.92 -6.70
CA LEU A 53 2.16 -2.82 -8.06
C LEU A 53 0.81 -2.08 -8.06
N ILE A 54 -0.07 -2.39 -7.10
CA ILE A 54 -1.34 -1.66 -6.89
C ILE A 54 -1.07 -0.20 -6.54
N ALA A 55 -0.10 0.06 -5.64
CA ALA A 55 0.30 1.43 -5.29
C ALA A 55 0.80 2.22 -6.50
N GLY A 56 1.62 1.60 -7.35
CA GLY A 56 2.11 2.20 -8.59
C GLY A 56 1.00 2.51 -9.59
N ILE A 57 0.06 1.59 -9.80
CA ILE A 57 -1.10 1.82 -10.68
C ILE A 57 -1.97 2.97 -10.17
N LEU A 58 -2.24 3.03 -8.86
CA LEU A 58 -3.00 4.13 -8.26
C LEU A 58 -2.33 5.49 -8.48
N LEU A 59 -0.99 5.56 -8.36
CA LEU A 59 -0.23 6.77 -8.66
C LEU A 59 -0.30 7.14 -10.15
N ILE A 60 -0.21 6.16 -11.05
CA ILE A 60 -0.33 6.39 -12.49
C ILE A 60 -1.73 6.97 -12.82
N LEU A 61 -2.80 6.39 -12.29
CA LEU A 61 -4.16 6.92 -12.50
C LEU A 61 -4.31 8.34 -11.96
N CYS A 62 -3.74 8.62 -10.80
CA CYS A 62 -3.75 9.96 -10.21
C CYS A 62 -2.98 10.96 -11.09
N SER A 63 -1.79 10.58 -11.58
CA SER A 63 -0.97 11.41 -12.46
C SER A 63 -1.64 11.72 -13.79
N LEU A 64 -2.41 10.78 -14.33
CA LEU A 64 -3.18 10.98 -15.55
C LEU A 64 -4.25 12.07 -15.36
N GLY A 65 -4.89 12.09 -14.19
CA GLY A 65 -5.81 13.16 -13.80
C GLY A 65 -5.12 14.52 -13.70
N TYR A 66 -3.94 14.59 -13.07
CA TYR A 66 -3.15 15.82 -12.97
C TYR A 66 -2.70 16.34 -14.35
N LEU A 67 -2.26 15.45 -15.23
CA LEU A 67 -1.87 15.82 -16.60
C LEU A 67 -3.06 16.29 -17.42
N ALA A 68 -4.21 15.62 -17.34
CA ALA A 68 -5.43 16.04 -18.03
C ALA A 68 -5.89 17.41 -17.53
N MET A 69 -5.91 17.62 -16.21
CA MET A 69 -6.29 18.89 -15.58
C MET A 69 -5.31 20.02 -15.95
N GLY A 70 -4.00 19.77 -15.87
CA GLY A 70 -2.96 20.73 -16.22
C GLY A 70 -2.97 21.10 -17.70
N ALA A 71 -3.13 20.11 -18.59
CA ALA A 71 -3.25 20.33 -20.03
C ALA A 71 -4.53 21.12 -20.36
N TRP A 72 -5.65 20.77 -19.74
CA TRP A 72 -6.90 21.52 -19.91
C TRP A 72 -6.74 22.98 -19.47
N MET A 73 -6.17 23.24 -18.28
CA MET A 73 -5.91 24.60 -17.82
C MET A 73 -4.93 25.37 -18.71
N ALA A 74 -3.91 24.70 -19.24
CA ALA A 74 -2.96 25.33 -20.16
C ALA A 74 -3.62 25.72 -21.49
N VAL A 75 -4.41 24.82 -22.10
CA VAL A 75 -5.12 25.09 -23.36
C VAL A 75 -6.21 26.14 -23.16
N ALA A 76 -7.00 26.04 -22.09
CA ALA A 76 -8.02 27.03 -21.76
C ALA A 76 -7.37 28.40 -21.47
N GLY A 77 -6.31 28.45 -20.67
CA GLY A 77 -5.57 29.67 -20.36
C GLY A 77 -4.99 30.35 -21.60
N ALA A 78 -4.40 29.57 -22.51
CA ALA A 78 -3.88 30.08 -23.79
C ALA A 78 -4.99 30.64 -24.69
N SER A 79 -6.17 30.01 -24.68
CA SER A 79 -7.34 30.47 -25.45
C SER A 79 -7.92 31.78 -24.90
N PHE A 80 -7.82 32.00 -23.58
CA PHE A 80 -8.27 33.22 -22.90
C PHE A 80 -7.21 34.34 -22.86
N MET A 81 -5.97 34.05 -23.28
CA MET A 81 -4.85 35.00 -23.25
C MET A 81 -5.10 36.26 -24.09
N GLY A 82 -5.96 36.20 -25.10
CA GLY A 82 -6.36 37.37 -25.91
C GLY A 82 -7.48 38.24 -25.33
N ILE A 83 -8.12 37.85 -24.22
CA ILE A 83 -9.28 38.57 -23.64
C ILE A 83 -8.94 39.22 -22.29
N ILE A 84 -8.01 38.62 -21.54
CA ILE A 84 -7.61 39.04 -20.19
C ILE A 84 -6.08 38.97 -20.08
N ASP A 85 -5.42 40.06 -20.47
CA ASP A 85 -3.98 40.17 -20.73
C ASP A 85 -3.09 39.74 -19.54
N GLU A 86 -3.51 40.02 -18.29
CA GLU A 86 -2.75 39.60 -17.09
C GLU A 86 -3.20 38.26 -16.50
N ALA A 87 -4.48 37.91 -16.59
CA ALA A 87 -5.01 36.71 -15.93
C ALA A 87 -4.80 35.43 -16.75
N GLY A 88 -4.75 35.54 -18.09
CA GLY A 88 -4.52 34.39 -18.97
C GLY A 88 -3.11 33.78 -18.81
N GLY A 89 -2.10 34.64 -18.66
CA GLY A 89 -0.71 34.19 -18.44
C GLY A 89 -0.51 33.41 -17.14
N ALA A 90 -1.11 33.89 -16.03
CA ALA A 90 -1.02 33.24 -14.74
C ALA A 90 -1.69 31.85 -14.73
N MET A 91 -2.86 31.72 -15.37
CA MET A 91 -3.58 30.45 -15.50
C MET A 91 -2.79 29.44 -16.35
N ALA A 92 -2.19 29.87 -17.45
CA ALA A 92 -1.35 29.03 -18.29
C ALA A 92 -0.07 28.58 -17.57
N ALA A 93 0.58 29.47 -16.82
CA ALA A 93 1.75 29.15 -16.02
C ALA A 93 1.43 28.13 -14.91
N CYS A 94 0.31 28.30 -14.21
CA CYS A 94 -0.18 27.33 -13.22
C CYS A 94 -0.47 25.96 -13.86
N GLY A 95 -1.13 25.93 -15.02
CA GLY A 95 -1.39 24.69 -15.77
C GLY A 95 -0.11 23.96 -16.15
N GLY A 96 0.91 24.70 -16.60
CA GLY A 96 2.24 24.17 -16.89
C GLY A 96 2.93 23.58 -15.66
N LEU A 97 2.89 24.28 -14.52
CA LEU A 97 3.47 23.79 -13.26
C LEU A 97 2.80 22.49 -12.80
N VAL A 98 1.46 22.43 -12.86
CA VAL A 98 0.69 21.24 -12.50
C VAL A 98 1.02 20.07 -13.43
N ALA A 99 1.21 20.32 -14.72
CA ALA A 99 1.63 19.29 -15.67
C ALA A 99 3.03 18.74 -15.34
N VAL A 100 3.99 19.60 -14.99
CA VAL A 100 5.35 19.17 -14.58
C VAL A 100 5.29 18.31 -13.31
N LEU A 101 4.50 18.71 -12.32
CA LEU A 101 4.28 17.91 -11.11
C LEU A 101 3.64 16.55 -11.46
N GLY A 102 2.69 16.53 -12.39
CA GLY A 102 2.08 15.30 -12.92
C GLY A 102 3.12 14.34 -13.50
N ILE A 103 4.09 14.84 -14.28
CA ILE A 103 5.18 14.02 -14.84
C ILE A 103 6.05 13.41 -13.73
N LEU A 104 6.40 14.20 -12.70
CA LEU A 104 7.19 13.71 -11.57
C LEU A 104 6.46 12.60 -10.80
N VAL A 105 5.14 12.75 -10.60
CA VAL A 105 4.29 11.72 -9.98
C VAL A 105 4.24 10.46 -10.85
N LEU A 106 4.14 10.62 -12.17
CA LEU A 106 4.09 9.50 -13.12
C LEU A 106 5.41 8.72 -13.11
N LEU A 107 6.56 9.42 -13.12
CA LEU A 107 7.88 8.81 -12.96
C LEU A 107 7.98 8.06 -11.62
N GLY A 108 7.52 8.67 -10.53
CA GLY A 108 7.46 8.03 -9.22
C GLY A 108 6.64 6.73 -9.20
N GLY A 109 5.49 6.71 -9.89
CA GLY A 109 4.66 5.51 -10.04
C GLY A 109 5.33 4.42 -10.87
N VAL A 110 6.07 4.78 -11.93
CA VAL A 110 6.86 3.81 -12.71
C VAL A 110 8.01 3.26 -11.87
N PHE A 111 8.70 4.12 -11.10
CA PHE A 111 9.78 3.69 -10.21
C PHE A 111 9.29 2.82 -9.05
N SER A 112 8.07 3.03 -8.55
CA SER A 112 7.48 2.16 -7.53
C SER A 112 7.21 0.76 -8.06
N ILE A 113 6.88 0.61 -9.34
CA ILE A 113 6.73 -0.70 -10.01
C ILE A 113 8.09 -1.39 -10.21
N GLN A 114 9.12 -0.62 -10.56
CA GLN A 114 10.45 -1.17 -10.86
C GLN A 114 11.24 -1.63 -9.63
N LYS A 115 10.79 -1.32 -8.41
CA LYS A 115 11.44 -1.68 -7.14
C LYS A 115 12.91 -1.23 -6.99
N LYS A 116 13.41 -0.35 -7.86
CA LYS A 116 14.83 0.06 -7.89
C LYS A 116 15.17 1.28 -7.02
N HIS A 117 14.21 2.19 -6.77
CA HIS A 117 14.48 3.43 -6.05
C HIS A 117 13.30 3.84 -5.14
N PHE A 118 13.33 3.40 -3.89
CA PHE A 118 12.31 3.70 -2.88
C PHE A 118 12.16 5.21 -2.62
N GLY A 119 13.28 5.92 -2.50
CA GLY A 119 13.28 7.35 -2.16
C GLY A 119 12.55 8.21 -3.18
N LEU A 120 12.71 7.91 -4.48
CA LEU A 120 12.07 8.68 -5.55
C LEU A 120 10.55 8.47 -5.57
N ALA A 121 10.09 7.23 -5.33
CA ALA A 121 8.67 6.91 -5.20
C ALA A 121 8.03 7.61 -3.99
N LEU A 122 8.76 7.69 -2.88
CA LEU A 122 8.28 8.37 -1.67
C LEU A 122 8.15 9.88 -1.87
N VAL A 123 9.15 10.52 -2.50
CA VAL A 123 9.09 11.96 -2.84
C VAL A 123 7.93 12.26 -3.79
N ALA A 124 7.74 11.44 -4.83
CA ALA A 124 6.62 11.59 -5.75
C ALA A 124 5.26 11.45 -5.04
N SER A 125 5.13 10.54 -4.08
CA SER A 125 3.89 10.35 -3.33
C SER A 125 3.60 11.51 -2.36
N ILE A 126 4.64 12.15 -1.81
CA ILE A 126 4.49 13.36 -0.99
C ILE A 126 3.93 14.50 -1.84
N ILE A 127 4.42 14.65 -3.09
CA ILE A 127 3.91 15.66 -4.02
C ILE A 127 2.43 15.42 -4.35
N ALA A 128 1.98 14.16 -4.35
CA ALA A 128 0.59 13.78 -4.60
C ALA A 128 -0.34 13.89 -3.37
N LEU A 129 0.15 14.28 -2.18
CA LEU A 129 -0.63 14.39 -0.94
C LEU A 129 -1.95 15.17 -1.01
N PRO A 130 -2.13 16.24 -1.81
CA PRO A 130 -3.41 16.96 -1.82
C PRO A 130 -4.59 16.11 -2.31
N THR A 131 -4.38 14.93 -2.90
CA THR A 131 -5.46 14.00 -3.23
C THR A 131 -5.59 12.88 -2.20
N VAL A 132 -6.83 12.47 -1.93
CA VAL A 132 -7.14 11.31 -1.05
C VAL A 132 -6.41 10.04 -1.54
N LEU A 133 -6.26 9.88 -2.86
CA LEU A 133 -5.49 8.78 -3.45
C LEU A 133 -3.99 8.86 -3.12
N GLY A 134 -3.43 10.06 -3.01
CA GLY A 134 -2.02 10.27 -2.65
C GLY A 134 -1.70 9.75 -1.25
N ILE A 135 -2.61 9.91 -0.29
CA ILE A 135 -2.46 9.39 1.07
C ILE A 135 -2.47 7.86 1.08
N VAL A 136 -3.42 7.23 0.36
CA VAL A 136 -3.50 5.77 0.26
C VAL A 136 -2.25 5.21 -0.42
N ALA A 137 -1.79 5.82 -1.51
CA ALA A 137 -0.56 5.44 -2.18
C ALA A 137 0.67 5.58 -1.28
N LEU A 138 0.75 6.65 -0.47
CA LEU A 138 1.84 6.88 0.46
C LEU A 138 1.90 5.81 1.55
N ILE A 139 0.76 5.44 2.13
CA ILE A 139 0.68 4.37 3.15
C ILE A 139 1.14 3.04 2.53
N LEU A 140 0.65 2.71 1.33
CA LEU A 140 1.03 1.47 0.66
C LEU A 140 2.54 1.43 0.33
N ILE A 141 3.11 2.55 -0.11
CA ILE A 141 4.57 2.65 -0.36
C ILE A 141 5.35 2.45 0.93
N ILE A 142 4.98 3.10 2.04
CA ILE A 142 5.66 2.95 3.33
C ILE A 142 5.62 1.49 3.82
N VAL A 143 4.47 0.83 3.72
CA VAL A 143 4.34 -0.59 4.09
C VAL A 143 5.16 -1.50 3.16
N SER A 144 5.34 -1.11 1.91
CA SER A 144 6.12 -1.85 0.93
C SER A 144 7.64 -1.65 1.06
N LYS A 145 8.14 -0.86 2.01
CA LYS A 145 9.58 -0.50 2.11
C LYS A 145 10.51 -1.71 2.09
N ASP A 146 10.07 -2.82 2.70
CA ASP A 146 10.87 -4.04 2.84
C ASP A 146 10.94 -4.84 1.54
N GLU A 147 10.13 -4.49 0.52
CA GLU A 147 10.18 -5.08 -0.82
C GLU A 147 11.10 -4.33 -1.79
N PHE A 148 11.61 -3.16 -1.42
CA PHE A 148 12.56 -2.40 -2.23
C PHE A 148 13.97 -2.85 -1.85
N THR A 149 14.65 -3.54 -2.77
CA THR A 149 16.02 -4.06 -2.59
C THR A 149 17.04 -3.13 -3.23
#